data_AF-A0A0N7FW26-F1
#
_entry.id   AF-A0A0N7FW26-F1
#
_cell.length_a   1.000
_cell.length_b   1.000
_cell.length_c   1.000
_cell.angle_alpha   90.00
_cell.angle_beta   90.00
_cell.angle_gamma   90.00
#
_symmetry.space_group_name_H-M   'P 1'
#
loop_
_entity.id
_entity.type
_entity.pdbx_description
1 polymer ?
#
loop_
_entity_poly.entity_id
_entity_poly.type
_entity_poly.pdbx_seq_one_letter_code
_entity_poly.pdbx_strand_id
1 'polypeptide(L)'
;MSKSAPTNITLPGHVLEATDSRLVEPLQTDQFYGRASRSMVIRALLEIALENDGAFKPEAVRDYESLKSELRRILKDGTRG
;
A
#
# COMPACT_ATOMS: atom_id res chain seq x y z
N MET A 1 -4.78 -5.77 -23.33
CA MET A 1 -4.56 -5.69 -21.86
C MET A 1 -4.71 -7.10 -21.29
N SER A 2 -3.61 -7.73 -20.89
CA SER A 2 -3.63 -9.02 -20.22
C SER A 2 -4.36 -8.86 -18.89
N LYS A 3 -5.46 -9.59 -18.68
CA LYS A 3 -6.15 -9.64 -17.38
C LYS A 3 -5.13 -10.12 -16.35
N SER A 4 -4.81 -9.30 -15.35
CA SER A 4 -3.91 -9.68 -14.27
C SER A 4 -4.48 -10.90 -13.53
N ALA A 5 -3.63 -11.89 -13.24
CA ALA A 5 -4.04 -13.06 -12.47
C ALA A 5 -4.31 -12.65 -11.00
N PRO A 6 -5.37 -13.21 -10.36
CA PRO A 6 -5.62 -12.95 -8.95
C PRO A 6 -4.45 -13.48 -8.11
N THR A 7 -3.98 -12.66 -7.17
CA THR A 7 -2.94 -13.02 -6.19
C THR A 7 -3.56 -13.06 -4.81
N ASN A 8 -3.41 -14.19 -4.12
CA ASN A 8 -3.88 -14.33 -2.74
C ASN A 8 -2.81 -13.83 -1.78
N ILE A 9 -3.20 -12.97 -0.84
CA ILE A 9 -2.34 -12.50 0.25
C ILE A 9 -2.98 -12.87 1.59
N THR A 10 -2.15 -13.22 2.58
CA THR A 10 -2.61 -13.45 3.94
C THR A 10 -2.38 -12.18 4.74
N LEU A 11 -3.46 -11.64 5.32
CA LEU A 11 -3.41 -10.48 6.20
C LEU A 11 -4.09 -10.80 7.53
N PRO A 12 -3.58 -10.28 8.66
CA PRO A 12 -4.30 -10.38 9.94
C PRO A 12 -5.70 -9.75 9.83
N GLY A 13 -6.70 -10.35 10.48
CA GLY A 13 -8.09 -9.87 10.44
C GLY A 13 -8.25 -8.39 10.79
N HIS A 14 -7.55 -7.95 11.85
CA HIS A 14 -7.57 -6.54 12.26
C HIS A 14 -7.00 -5.58 11.20
N VAL A 15 -6.04 -6.02 10.38
CA VAL A 15 -5.50 -5.22 9.27
C VAL A 15 -6.52 -5.12 8.14
N LEU A 16 -7.23 -6.21 7.84
CA LEU A 16 -8.30 -6.23 6.84
C LEU A 16 -9.42 -5.25 7.22
N GLU A 17 -9.95 -5.37 8.43
CA GLU A 17 -11.04 -4.52 8.95
C GLU A 17 -10.63 -3.04 9.03
N ALA A 18 -9.41 -2.77 9.50
CA ALA A 18 -8.90 -1.40 9.55
C ALA A 18 -8.67 -0.80 8.16
N THR A 19 -8.27 -1.61 7.18
CA THR A 19 -8.10 -1.14 5.79
C THR A 19 -9.44 -0.74 5.19
N ASP A 20 -10.47 -1.56 5.38
CA ASP A 20 -11.80 -1.28 4.83
C ASP A 20 -12.39 -0.01 5.46
N SER A 21 -12.48 0.03 6.79
CA SER A 21 -13.09 1.14 7.52
C SER A 21 -12.34 2.47 7.41
N ARG A 22 -11.00 2.46 7.27
CA ARG A 22 -10.20 3.69 7.30
C ARG A 22 -9.71 4.18 5.94
N LEU A 23 -9.62 3.28 4.95
CA LEU A 23 -9.03 3.62 3.65
C LEU A 23 -9.98 3.36 2.47
N VAL A 24 -10.94 2.43 2.60
CA VAL A 24 -11.87 2.11 1.51
C VAL A 24 -13.20 2.83 1.68
N GLU A 25 -13.90 2.63 2.80
CA GLU A 25 -15.21 3.23 3.07
C GLU A 25 -15.22 4.77 3.01
N PRO A 26 -14.18 5.49 3.45
CA PRO A 26 -14.15 6.95 3.37
C PRO A 26 -13.99 7.51 1.96
N LEU A 27 -13.60 6.69 0.97
CA LEU A 27 -13.54 7.10 -0.43
C LEU A 27 -14.98 7.24 -0.94
N GLN A 28 -15.53 8.45 -0.82
CA GLN A 28 -16.89 8.78 -1.25
C GLN A 28 -17.10 8.34 -2.70
N THR A 29 -17.99 7.37 -2.91
CA THR A 29 -18.28 6.77 -4.22
C THR A 29 -18.75 7.78 -5.27
N ASP A 30 -19.29 8.92 -4.83
CA ASP A 30 -19.83 9.94 -5.72
C ASP A 30 -18.72 10.86 -6.29
N GLN A 31 -17.57 10.91 -5.63
CA GLN A 31 -16.40 11.71 -6.05
C GLN A 31 -15.25 10.83 -6.55
N PHE A 32 -15.30 9.52 -6.27
CA PHE A 32 -14.27 8.57 -6.66
C PHE A 32 -14.64 7.86 -7.97
N TYR A 33 -13.85 8.09 -9.02
CA TYR A 33 -14.05 7.40 -10.29
C TYR A 33 -13.63 5.93 -10.19
N GLY A 34 -14.60 5.02 -10.17
CA GLY A 34 -14.40 3.58 -10.14
C GLY A 34 -14.86 2.93 -8.83
N ARG A 35 -14.43 1.68 -8.61
CA ARG A 35 -14.78 0.92 -7.39
C ARG A 35 -13.62 0.93 -6.42
N ALA A 36 -13.74 1.74 -5.37
CA ALA A 36 -12.85 1.67 -4.21
C ALA A 36 -12.84 0.23 -3.67
N SER A 37 -11.64 -0.32 -3.48
CA SER A 37 -11.48 -1.69 -3.00
C SER A 37 -10.16 -1.84 -2.28
N ARG A 38 -10.09 -2.83 -1.40
CA ARG A 38 -8.86 -3.20 -0.69
C ARG A 38 -7.70 -3.47 -1.66
N SER A 39 -7.96 -4.19 -2.75
CA SER A 39 -6.95 -4.49 -3.77
C SER A 39 -6.39 -3.23 -4.43
N MET A 40 -7.23 -2.21 -4.63
CA MET A 40 -6.80 -0.93 -5.17
C MET A 40 -5.91 -0.17 -4.19
N VAL A 41 -6.28 -0.13 -2.90
CA VAL A 41 -5.47 0.49 -1.84
C VAL A 41 -4.10 -0.20 -1.72
N ILE A 42 -4.08 -1.53 -1.66
CA ILE A 42 -2.83 -2.32 -1.57
C ILE A 42 -1.96 -2.08 -2.80
N ARG A 43 -2.56 -2.08 -3.99
CA ARG A 43 -1.85 -1.80 -5.24
C ARG A 43 -1.23 -0.41 -5.23
N ALA A 44 -2.00 0.62 -4.88
CA ALA A 44 -1.51 2.00 -4.84
C ALA A 44 -0.35 2.15 -3.84
N LEU A 45 -0.45 1.53 -2.66
CA LEU A 45 0.64 1.55 -1.67
C LEU A 45 1.93 0.92 -2.21
N LEU A 46 1.81 -0.19 -2.96
CA LEU A 46 2.96 -0.83 -3.61
C LEU A 46 3.53 0.00 -4.75
N GLU A 47 2.68 0.62 -5.58
CA GLU A 47 3.12 1.50 -6.67
C GLU A 47 3.90 2.70 -6.11
N ILE A 48 3.41 3.38 -5.07
CA ILE A 48 4.13 4.50 -4.43
C ILE A 48 5.46 4.04 -3.82
N ALA A 49 5.50 2.85 -3.22
CA ALA A 49 6.75 2.32 -2.68
C ALA A 49 7.78 2.04 -3.79
N LEU A 50 7.33 1.52 -4.94
CA LEU A 50 8.16 1.25 -6.11
C LEU A 50 8.63 2.53 -6.80
N GLU A 51 7.84 3.60 -6.79
CA GLU A 51 8.26 4.93 -7.27
C GLU A 51 9.46 5.49 -6.48
N ASN A 52 9.68 5.01 -5.26
CA ASN A 52 10.77 5.45 -4.37
C ASN A 52 11.81 4.33 -4.13
N ASP A 53 11.86 3.32 -5.00
CA ASP A 53 12.69 2.13 -4.84
C ASP A 53 14.20 2.42 -4.77
N GLY A 54 14.68 3.43 -5.52
CA GLY A 54 16.09 3.85 -5.51
C GLY A 54 16.56 4.39 -4.15
N ALA A 55 15.62 4.76 -3.27
CA ALA A 55 15.93 5.16 -1.91
C ALA A 55 15.90 3.98 -0.93
N PHE A 56 15.37 2.81 -1.29
CA PHE A 56 15.21 1.66 -0.39
C PHE A 56 16.55 1.01 -0.04
N LYS A 57 16.78 0.79 1.25
CA LYS A 57 18.01 0.22 1.82
C LYS A 57 17.73 -1.16 2.40
N PRO A 58 17.86 -2.25 1.62
CA PRO A 58 17.60 -3.61 2.11
C PRO A 58 18.50 -3.99 3.30
N GLU A 59 19.72 -3.45 3.38
CA GLU A 59 20.65 -3.67 4.48
C GLU A 59 20.16 -3.11 5.84
N ALA A 60 19.19 -2.19 5.82
CA ALA A 60 18.57 -1.65 7.02
C ALA A 60 17.43 -2.54 7.58
N VAL A 61 17.02 -3.58 6.84
CA VAL A 61 15.89 -4.45 7.19
C VAL A 61 16.39 -5.75 7.81
N ARG A 62 16.00 -6.00 9.06
CA ARG A 62 16.37 -7.22 9.82
C ARG A 62 15.17 -8.03 10.31
N ASP A 63 14.00 -7.41 10.32
CA ASP A 63 12.73 -7.94 10.81
C ASP A 63 11.55 -7.14 10.22
N TYR A 64 10.33 -7.50 10.62
CA TYR A 64 9.12 -6.85 10.13
C TYR A 64 9.00 -5.38 10.58
N GLU A 65 9.48 -5.01 11.77
CA GLU A 65 9.38 -3.64 12.28
C GLU A 65 10.38 -2.70 11.59
N SER A 66 11.59 -3.19 11.31
CA SER A 66 12.59 -2.49 10.51
C SER A 66 12.15 -2.38 9.04
N LEU A 67 11.49 -3.40 8.49
CA LEU A 67 10.85 -3.30 7.16
C LEU A 67 9.79 -2.19 7.13
N LYS A 68 8.88 -2.14 8.11
CA LYS A 68 7.88 -1.07 8.20
C LYS A 68 8.53 0.31 8.37
N SER A 69 9.61 0.40 9.13
CA SER A 69 10.34 1.65 9.35
C SER A 69 10.97 2.15 8.05
N GLU A 70 11.57 1.25 7.28
CA GLU A 70 12.18 1.58 6.00
C GLU A 70 11.14 1.93 4.93
N LEU A 71 10.05 1.17 4.83
CA LEU A 71 8.92 1.51 3.96
C LEU A 71 8.32 2.87 4.32
N ARG A 72 8.16 3.17 5.62
CA ARG A 72 7.69 4.49 6.08
C ARG A 72 8.67 5.59 5.67
N ARG A 73 9.96 5.34 5.67
CA ARG A 73 10.98 6.31 5.28
C ARG A 73 10.86 6.64 3.79
N ILE A 74 10.88 5.63 2.93
CA ILE A 74 10.80 5.85 1.47
C ILE A 74 9.46 6.48 1.05
N LEU A 75 8.36 6.14 1.73
CA LEU A 75 7.04 6.72 1.45
C LEU A 75 6.91 8.19 1.90
N LYS A 76 7.69 8.62 2.91
CA LYS A 76 7.72 10.01 3.39
C LYS A 76 8.73 10.89 2.66
N ASP A 77 9.82 10.30 2.16
CA ASP A 77 10.86 11.03 1.45
C ASP A 77 10.34 11.55 0.09
N GLY A 78 9.42 10.83 -0.57
CA GLY A 78 8.80 11.23 -1.85
C GLY A 78 7.69 12.29 -1.77
N THR A 79 7.19 12.65 -0.59
CA THR A 79 6.03 13.57 -0.42
C THR A 79 6.40 15.06 -0.54
N ARG A 80 7.59 15.39 -1.04
CA ARG A 80 8.08 16.77 -1.27
C ARG A 80 8.17 17.17 -2.75
N GLY A 81 7.59 16.37 -3.65
CA GLY A 81 7.47 16.66 -5.08
C GLY A 81 6.23 17.47 -5.42
#